data_AF-D1LUZ2-F1
#
_entry.id   AF-D1LUZ2-F1
#
_cell.length_a   1.000
_cell.length_b   1.000
_cell.length_c   1.000
_cell.angle_alpha   90.00
_cell.angle_beta   90.00
_cell.angle_gamma   90.00
#
_symmetry.space_group_name_H-M   'P 1'
#
loop_
_entity.id
_entity.type
_entity.pdbx_description
1 polymer ?
#
loop_
_entity_poly.entity_id
_entity_poly.type
_entity_poly.pdbx_seq_one_letter_code
_entity_poly.pdbx_strand_id
1 'polypeptide(L)'
;EMAAVAKAADIEKNLLIKANDIHRHHSHASLTASPSCGYDASLSHYIAEEIMEEKVDTVRTLTGYTNQLKRLFKQDPKLYPLSLFMFNQQLE
;
A
#
# COMPACT_ATOMS: atom_id res chain seq x y z
N GLU A 1 -11.58 7.05 12.26
CA GLU A 1 -10.34 7.64 11.70
C GLU A 1 -9.11 6.73 11.76
N MET A 2 -8.36 6.59 12.86
CA MET A 2 -7.14 5.74 12.86
C MET A 2 -7.38 4.30 12.40
N ALA A 3 -8.46 3.66 12.87
CA ALA A 3 -8.83 2.32 12.44
C ALA A 3 -9.18 2.26 10.94
N ALA A 4 -9.74 3.34 10.37
CA ALA A 4 -10.06 3.43 8.96
C ALA A 4 -8.79 3.58 8.11
N VAL A 5 -7.85 4.45 8.50
CA VAL A 5 -6.55 4.61 7.81
C VAL A 5 -5.73 3.32 7.89
N ALA A 6 -5.71 2.65 9.04
CA ALA A 6 -5.07 1.34 9.19
C ALA A 6 -5.71 0.29 8.29
N LYS A 7 -7.04 0.26 8.21
CA LYS A 7 -7.76 -0.66 7.34
C LYS A 7 -7.49 -0.38 5.85
N ALA A 8 -7.42 0.89 5.45
CA ALA A 8 -7.04 1.28 4.10
C ALA A 8 -5.62 0.80 3.76
N ALA A 9 -4.65 1.01 4.67
CA ALA A 9 -3.28 0.52 4.49
C ALA A 9 -3.22 -1.00 4.29
N ASP A 10 -3.99 -1.76 5.07
CA ASP A 10 -4.09 -3.21 4.94
C ASP A 10 -4.70 -3.63 3.61
N ILE A 11 -5.74 -2.92 3.12
CA ILE A 11 -6.34 -3.19 1.81
C ILE A 11 -5.32 -2.97 0.70
N GLU A 12 -4.65 -1.82 0.70
CA GLU A 12 -3.65 -1.47 -0.32
C GLU A 12 -2.46 -2.43 -0.32
N LYS A 13 -2.01 -2.86 0.86
CA LYS A 13 -0.99 -3.89 1.00
C LYS A 13 -1.43 -5.22 0.40
N ASN A 14 -2.67 -5.63 0.63
CA ASN A 14 -3.21 -6.87 0.05
C ASN A 14 -3.33 -6.78 -1.48
N LEU A 15 -3.70 -5.62 -2.02
CA LEU A 15 -3.72 -5.39 -3.46
C LEU A 15 -2.32 -5.46 -4.06
N LEU A 16 -1.33 -4.84 -3.41
CA LEU A 16 0.08 -4.89 -3.84
C LEU A 16 0.63 -6.33 -3.86
N ILE A 17 0.29 -7.14 -2.84
CA ILE A 17 0.68 -8.56 -2.80
C ILE A 17 0.10 -9.31 -4.00
N LYS A 18 -1.19 -9.11 -4.28
CA LYS A 18 -1.85 -9.75 -5.44
C LYS A 18 -1.26 -9.29 -6.77
N ALA A 19 -0.95 -8.01 -6.92
CA ALA A 19 -0.28 -7.48 -8.11
C ALA A 19 1.10 -8.13 -8.28
N ASN A 20 1.86 -8.26 -7.21
CA ASN A 20 3.17 -8.93 -7.23
C ASN A 20 3.07 -10.42 -7.56
N ASP A 21 2.01 -11.11 -7.13
CA ASP A 21 1.77 -12.51 -7.50
C ASP A 21 1.51 -12.66 -9.01
N ILE A 22 0.69 -11.77 -9.59
CA ILE A 22 0.43 -11.73 -11.04
C ILE A 22 1.73 -11.40 -11.79
N HIS A 23 2.43 -10.35 -11.38
CA HIS A 23 3.73 -9.98 -11.94
C HIS A 23 4.70 -11.16 -11.95
N ARG A 24 4.87 -11.84 -10.81
CA ARG A 24 5.79 -12.98 -10.69
C ARG A 24 5.40 -14.13 -11.62
N HIS A 25 4.10 -14.40 -11.78
CA HIS A 25 3.60 -15.45 -12.66
C HIS A 25 3.90 -15.18 -14.15
N HIS A 26 3.80 -13.92 -14.58
CA HIS A 26 4.00 -13.52 -15.98
C HIS A 26 5.43 -13.05 -16.29
N SER A 27 6.25 -12.80 -15.27
CA SER A 27 7.66 -12.42 -15.42
C SER A 27 8.55 -13.57 -15.88
N HIS A 28 9.79 -13.26 -16.28
CA HIS A 28 10.81 -14.26 -16.59
C HIS A 28 11.10 -15.26 -15.45
N ALA A 29 10.72 -14.96 -14.21
CA ALA A 29 10.88 -15.87 -13.08
C ALA A 29 10.02 -17.16 -13.21
N SER A 30 8.94 -17.12 -13.99
CA SER A 30 8.09 -18.30 -14.21
C SER A 30 8.69 -19.29 -15.22
N LEU A 31 9.58 -18.83 -16.10
CA LEU A 31 10.27 -19.66 -17.10
C LEU A 31 11.14 -20.76 -16.46
N THR A 32 11.69 -20.50 -15.27
CA THR A 32 12.49 -21.49 -14.53
C THR A 32 11.64 -22.49 -13.74
N ALA A 33 10.34 -22.23 -13.57
CA ALA A 33 9.45 -23.05 -12.74
C ALA A 33 8.64 -24.07 -13.55
N SER A 34 8.26 -23.76 -14.80
CA SER A 34 7.69 -24.72 -15.74
C SER A 34 7.72 -24.16 -17.18
N PRO A 35 8.15 -24.93 -18.19
CA PRO A 35 8.22 -24.47 -19.59
C PRO A 35 6.86 -24.16 -20.24
N SER A 36 5.74 -24.48 -19.58
CA SER A 36 4.37 -24.16 -20.03
C SER A 36 3.73 -22.98 -19.28
N CYS A 37 4.46 -22.28 -18.41
CA CYS A 37 3.91 -21.23 -17.57
C CYS A 37 4.00 -19.85 -18.24
N GLY A 38 2.86 -19.33 -18.69
CA GLY A 38 2.37 -17.95 -18.48
C GLY A 38 3.23 -16.73 -18.83
N TYR A 39 4.46 -16.86 -19.34
CA TYR A 39 5.33 -15.71 -19.58
C TYR A 39 4.69 -14.69 -20.52
N ASP A 40 4.55 -13.46 -20.02
CA ASP A 40 4.01 -12.31 -20.72
C ASP A 40 4.71 -11.05 -20.21
N ALA A 41 5.74 -10.60 -20.96
CA ALA A 41 6.52 -9.42 -20.61
C ALA A 41 5.69 -8.13 -20.64
N SER A 42 4.74 -8.03 -21.56
CA SER A 42 3.89 -6.84 -21.69
C SER A 42 3.01 -6.68 -20.47
N LEU A 43 2.36 -7.77 -20.03
CA LEU A 43 1.55 -7.78 -18.82
C LEU A 43 2.40 -7.55 -17.57
N SER A 44 3.56 -8.22 -17.47
CA SER A 44 4.48 -8.05 -16.35
C SER A 44 4.93 -6.58 -16.22
N HIS A 45 5.30 -5.94 -17.33
CA HIS A 45 5.73 -4.55 -17.34
C HIS A 45 4.58 -3.60 -16.97
N TYR A 46 3.39 -3.80 -17.55
CA TYR A 46 2.20 -3.00 -17.22
C TYR A 46 1.85 -3.07 -15.73
N ILE A 47 1.86 -4.27 -15.13
CA ILE A 47 1.59 -4.43 -13.70
C ILE A 47 2.63 -3.70 -12.84
N ALA A 48 3.90 -3.70 -13.26
CA ALA A 48 4.97 -3.04 -12.52
C ALA A 48 4.81 -1.51 -12.52
N GLU A 49 4.70 -0.91 -13.70
CA GLU A 49 4.67 0.55 -13.87
C GLU A 49 3.31 1.15 -13.47
N GLU A 50 2.22 0.61 -14.01
CA GLU A 50 0.91 1.27 -13.91
C GLU A 50 0.14 0.92 -12.63
N ILE A 51 0.58 -0.12 -11.90
CA ILE A 51 -0.15 -0.60 -10.72
C ILE A 51 0.77 -0.65 -9.49
N MET A 52 1.90 -1.34 -9.55
CA MET A 52 2.71 -1.57 -8.35
C MET A 52 3.37 -0.29 -7.83
N GLU A 53 3.84 0.60 -8.70
CA GLU A 53 4.49 1.86 -8.30
C GLU A 53 3.55 2.75 -7.46
N GLU A 54 2.36 3.07 -7.99
CA GLU A 54 1.34 3.86 -7.29
C GLU A 54 0.92 3.22 -5.95
N LYS A 55 0.78 1.88 -5.95
CA LYS A 55 0.38 1.13 -4.75
C LYS A 55 1.44 1.18 -3.66
N VAL A 56 2.73 1.14 -4.02
CA VAL A 56 3.83 1.28 -3.05
C VAL A 56 3.78 2.65 -2.39
N ASP A 57 3.60 3.71 -3.16
CA ASP A 57 3.53 5.08 -2.64
C ASP A 57 2.29 5.30 -1.76
N THR A 58 1.16 4.71 -2.15
CA THR A 58 -0.08 4.74 -1.37
C THR A 58 0.09 4.03 -0.03
N VAL A 59 0.65 2.81 -0.03
CA VAL A 59 0.93 2.05 1.21
C VAL A 59 1.89 2.82 2.12
N ARG A 60 2.93 3.44 1.54
CA ARG A 60 3.90 4.26 2.29
C ARG A 60 3.21 5.45 2.96
N THR A 61 2.35 6.15 2.23
CA THR A 61 1.61 7.32 2.71
C THR A 61 0.65 6.96 3.84
N LEU A 62 -0.18 5.93 3.65
CA LEU A 62 -1.14 5.47 4.67
C LEU A 62 -0.42 4.96 5.93
N THR A 63 0.69 4.25 5.77
CA THR A 63 1.52 3.81 6.89
C THR A 63 2.16 5.00 7.61
N GLY A 64 2.55 6.05 6.88
CA GLY A 64 2.99 7.33 7.44
C GLY A 64 1.92 7.97 8.32
N TYR A 65 0.68 8.06 7.83
CA TYR A 65 -0.45 8.61 8.57
C TYR A 65 -0.78 7.83 9.84
N THR A 66 -0.84 6.50 9.77
CA THR A 66 -1.07 5.68 10.97
C THR A 66 0.00 5.91 12.05
N ASN A 67 1.27 6.05 11.64
CA ASN A 67 2.37 6.34 12.57
C ASN A 67 2.27 7.75 13.17
N GLN A 68 1.90 8.76 12.38
CA GLN A 68 1.69 10.12 12.87
C GLN A 68 0.55 10.17 13.90
N LEU A 69 -0.62 9.62 13.57
CA LEU A 69 -1.76 9.53 14.48
C LEU A 69 -1.39 8.78 15.76
N LYS A 70 -0.64 7.67 15.66
CA LYS A 70 -0.17 6.91 16.82
C LYS A 70 0.78 7.71 17.71
N ARG A 71 1.64 8.55 17.13
CA ARG A 71 2.53 9.44 17.89
C ARG A 71 1.74 10.52 18.62
N LEU A 72 0.79 11.16 17.93
CA LEU A 72 -0.07 12.20 18.51
C LEU A 72 -0.88 11.66 19.69
N PHE A 73 -1.47 10.48 19.56
CA PHE A 73 -2.29 9.88 20.63
C PHE A 73 -1.47 9.42 21.84
N LYS A 74 -0.18 9.12 21.65
CA LYS A 74 0.71 8.75 22.76
C LYS A 74 1.24 9.94 23.55
N GLN A 75 1.26 11.14 22.97
CA GLN A 75 1.81 12.33 23.64
C GLN A 75 0.88 12.87 24.73
N ASP A 76 -0.39 13.11 24.40
CA ASP A 76 -1.40 13.51 25.38
C ASP A 76 -2.80 13.08 24.91
N PRO A 77 -3.45 12.13 25.61
CA PRO A 77 -4.82 11.70 25.28
C PRO A 77 -5.86 12.83 25.28
N LYS A 78 -5.62 13.91 26.05
CA LYS A 78 -6.54 15.06 26.12
C LYS A 78 -6.52 15.89 24.83
N LEU A 79 -5.43 15.83 24.06
CA LEU A 79 -5.28 16.53 22.77
C LEU A 79 -5.84 15.73 21.60
N TYR A 80 -6.46 14.57 21.84
CA TYR A 80 -6.96 13.68 20.78
C TYR A 80 -7.91 14.37 19.80
N PRO A 81 -8.96 15.11 20.23
CA PRO A 81 -9.90 15.73 19.29
C PRO A 81 -9.23 16.82 18.44
N LEU A 82 -8.34 17.62 19.04
CA LEU A 82 -7.61 18.68 18.35
C LEU A 82 -6.58 18.10 17.36
N SER A 83 -5.84 17.08 17.78
CA SER A 83 -4.86 16.37 16.93
C SER A 83 -5.53 15.76 15.71
N LEU A 84 -6.72 15.19 15.89
CA LEU A 84 -7.48 14.62 14.78
C LEU A 84 -8.01 15.70 13.83
N PHE A 85 -8.52 16.82 14.37
CA PHE A 85 -8.95 17.95 13.57
C PHE A 85 -7.79 18.53 12.74
N MET A 86 -6.63 18.76 13.35
CA MET A 86 -5.44 19.26 12.65
C MET A 86 -4.92 18.28 11.61
N PHE A 87 -4.95 16.98 11.91
CA PHE A 87 -4.59 15.95 10.94
C PHE A 87 -5.51 15.97 9.72
N ASN A 88 -6.84 16.10 9.92
CA ASN A 88 -7.79 16.21 8.82
C ASN A 88 -7.54 17.48 7.98
N GLN A 89 -7.23 18.62 8.61
CA GLN A 89 -6.86 19.85 7.91
C GLN A 89 -5.57 19.74 7.10
N GLN A 90 -4.64 18.87 7.49
CA GLN A 90 -3.41 18.62 6.71
C GLN A 90 -3.66 17.71 5.49
N LEU A 91 -4.78 16.98 5.47
CA LEU A 91 -5.15 16.08 4.37
C LEU A 91 -5.99 16.78 3.28
N GLU A 92 -6.57 17.94 3.58
CA GLU A 92 -7.22 18.83 2.61
C GLU A 92 -6.17 19.64 1.82
#